data_AF-A0A8T3ZHY5-F1
#
_entry.id   AF-A0A8T3ZHY5-F1
#
_cell.length_a   1.000
_cell.length_b   1.000
_cell.length_c   1.000
_cell.angle_alpha   90.00
_cell.angle_beta   90.00
_cell.angle_gamma   90.00
#
_symmetry.space_group_name_H-M   'P 1'
#
loop_
_entity.id
_entity.type
_entity.pdbx_description
1 polymer ?
#
loop_
_entity_poly.entity_id
_entity_poly.type
_entity_poly.pdbx_seq_one_letter_code
_entity_poly.pdbx_strand_id
1 'polypeptide(L)'
;MQVELLRASHCVGESNVHIGLTPKYRKAIFADDKTRILTRDYIVEASRRHGFVVVAIGFDTDHCHVFVTHWKNFSIAKLANL
;
A
#
# COMPACT_ATOMS: atom_id res chain seq x y z
N MET A 1 16.27 2.05 -12.92
CA MET A 1 15.39 1.06 -12.27
C MET A 1 15.06 0.01 -13.32
N GLN A 2 15.47 -1.23 -13.12
CA GLN A 2 15.20 -2.32 -14.07
C GLN A 2 13.88 -2.97 -13.66
N VAL A 3 12.93 -3.05 -14.58
CA VAL A 3 11.60 -3.63 -14.32
C VAL A 3 11.69 -5.13 -14.56
N GLU A 4 11.53 -5.92 -13.50
CA GLU A 4 11.42 -7.37 -13.59
C GLU A 4 9.94 -7.76 -13.68
N LEU A 5 9.53 -8.36 -14.80
CA LEU A 5 8.13 -8.74 -15.02
C LEU A 5 7.81 -10.05 -14.30
N LEU A 6 6.69 -10.06 -13.57
CA LEU A 6 6.19 -11.25 -12.92
C LEU A 6 5.50 -12.16 -13.94
N ARG A 7 5.68 -13.47 -13.76
CA ARG A 7 5.01 -14.49 -14.57
C ARG A 7 4.06 -15.31 -13.69
N ALA A 8 2.81 -15.41 -14.12
CA ALA A 8 1.84 -16.37 -13.60
C ALA A 8 1.41 -17.33 -14.73
N SER A 9 0.58 -18.33 -14.42
CA SER A 9 0.20 -19.39 -15.36
C SER A 9 -0.29 -18.89 -16.73
N HIS A 10 -1.03 -17.77 -16.75
CA HIS A 10 -1.64 -17.23 -17.97
C HIS A 10 -1.46 -15.71 -18.13
N CYS A 11 -0.53 -15.09 -17.41
CA CYS A 11 -0.24 -13.66 -17.58
C CYS A 11 1.21 -13.32 -17.25
N VAL A 12 1.74 -12.31 -17.93
CA VAL A 12 3.07 -11.73 -17.67
C VAL A 12 2.89 -10.22 -17.55
N GLY A 13 3.44 -9.63 -16.50
CA GLY A 13 3.33 -8.20 -16.28
C GLY A 13 3.68 -7.80 -14.85
N GLU A 14 3.45 -6.53 -14.55
CA GLU A 14 3.62 -5.97 -13.22
C GLU A 14 2.37 -5.13 -12.90
N SER A 15 1.92 -5.19 -11.66
CA SER A 15 0.80 -4.38 -11.18
C SER A 15 1.34 -3.55 -10.03
N ASN A 16 1.58 -2.27 -10.29
CA ASN A 16 2.18 -1.32 -9.35
C ASN A 16 1.24 -0.14 -9.17
N VAL A 17 1.04 0.29 -7.93
CA VAL A 17 0.26 1.51 -7.67
C VAL A 17 0.78 2.23 -6.45
N HIS A 18 0.69 3.55 -6.52
CA HIS A 18 0.94 4.46 -5.41
C HIS A 18 -0.40 4.92 -4.85
N ILE A 19 -0.66 4.61 -3.57
CA ILE A 19 -1.91 4.93 -2.89
C ILE A 19 -1.63 5.97 -1.81
N GLY A 20 -2.34 7.10 -1.87
CA GLY A 20 -2.35 8.11 -0.81
C GLY A 20 -3.57 7.94 0.09
N LEU A 21 -3.33 7.88 1.41
CA LEU A 21 -4.35 7.83 2.45
C LEU A 21 -4.29 9.11 3.27
N THR A 22 -5.38 9.88 3.26
CA THR A 22 -5.50 11.13 4.01
C THR A 22 -6.51 10.92 5.15
N PRO A 23 -6.15 11.18 6.42
CA PRO A 23 -7.06 11.13 7.55
C PRO A 23 -8.24 12.08 7.36
N LYS A 24 -9.38 11.75 7.98
CA LYS A 24 -10.57 12.61 7.94
C LYS A 24 -10.22 14.03 8.39
N TYR A 25 -10.64 15.01 7.59
CA TYR A 25 -10.32 16.44 7.79
C TYR A 25 -8.83 16.79 7.70
N ARG A 26 -8.00 15.93 7.11
CA ARG A 26 -6.56 16.15 6.90
C ARG A 26 -5.84 16.53 8.21
N LYS A 27 -6.25 15.91 9.31
CA LYS A 27 -5.62 16.11 10.62
C LYS A 27 -4.20 15.57 10.61
N ALA A 28 -3.29 16.28 11.28
CA ALA A 28 -1.89 15.91 11.43
C ALA A 28 -1.66 14.74 12.43
N ILE A 29 -2.44 13.66 12.33
CA ILE A 29 -2.42 12.55 13.30
C ILE A 29 -1.13 11.72 13.22
N PHE A 30 -0.42 11.78 12.09
CA PHE A 30 0.85 11.06 11.90
C PHE A 30 2.04 11.83 12.47
N ALA A 31 1.84 13.02 13.07
CA ALA A 31 2.84 13.62 13.93
C ALA A 31 3.08 12.78 15.21
N ASP A 32 2.12 11.94 15.60
CA ASP A 32 2.27 10.96 16.68
C ASP A 32 2.89 9.65 16.17
N ASP A 33 4.03 9.28 16.77
CA ASP A 33 4.82 8.09 16.41
C ASP A 33 4.03 6.80 16.53
N LYS A 34 3.23 6.68 17.59
CA LYS A 34 2.43 5.49 17.84
C LYS A 34 1.40 5.27 16.73
N THR A 35 0.74 6.35 16.30
CA THR A 35 -0.23 6.33 15.20
C THR A 35 0.44 5.90 13.89
N ARG A 36 1.65 6.41 13.58
CA ARG A 36 2.42 5.99 12.39
C ARG A 36 2.79 4.52 12.43
N ILE A 37 3.36 4.06 13.54
CA ILE A 37 3.81 2.68 13.71
C ILE A 37 2.63 1.71 13.56
N LEU A 38 1.52 1.97 14.25
CA LEU A 38 0.35 1.12 14.16
C LEU A 38 -0.26 1.12 12.76
N THR A 39 -0.35 2.29 12.11
CA THR A 39 -0.85 2.40 10.73
C THR A 39 0.01 1.57 9.77
N ARG A 40 1.33 1.68 9.86
CA ARG A 40 2.28 0.85 9.09
C ARG A 40 2.03 -0.64 9.33
N ASP A 41 1.92 -1.04 10.59
CA ASP A 41 1.78 -2.45 10.96
C ASP A 41 0.47 -3.05 10.44
N TYR A 42 -0.63 -2.30 10.47
CA TYR A 42 -1.90 -2.71 9.87
C TYR A 42 -1.82 -2.83 8.34
N ILE A 43 -1.16 -1.89 7.65
CA ILE A 43 -0.95 -1.98 6.19
C ILE A 43 -0.13 -3.23 5.83
N VAL A 44 0.95 -3.50 6.58
CA VAL A 44 1.78 -4.68 6.36
C VAL A 44 1.00 -5.96 6.66
N GLU A 45 0.18 -5.99 7.71
CA GLU A 45 -0.67 -7.13 8.03
C GLU A 45 -1.71 -7.40 6.93
N ALA A 46 -2.39 -6.36 6.44
CA ALA A 46 -3.35 -6.47 5.34
C ALA A 46 -2.69 -7.05 4.07
N SER A 47 -1.45 -6.62 3.76
CA SER A 47 -0.69 -7.17 2.63
C SER A 47 -0.44 -8.66 2.73
N ARG A 48 -0.08 -9.15 3.93
CA ARG A 48 0.13 -10.58 4.20
C ARG A 48 -1.17 -11.36 4.13
N ARG A 49 -2.24 -10.79 4.69
CA ARG A 49 -3.57 -11.42 4.71
C ARG A 49 -4.16 -11.58 3.31
N HIS A 50 -3.95 -10.61 2.43
CA HIS A 50 -4.58 -10.55 1.11
C HIS A 50 -3.65 -10.91 -0.06
N GLY A 51 -2.36 -11.17 0.21
CA GLY A 51 -1.43 -11.68 -0.79
C GLY A 51 -0.96 -10.65 -1.81
N PHE A 52 -0.80 -9.39 -1.40
CA PHE A 52 -0.11 -8.36 -2.17
C PHE A 52 1.18 -7.92 -1.45
N VAL A 53 2.05 -7.19 -2.14
CA VAL A 53 3.36 -6.79 -1.59
C VAL A 53 3.38 -5.29 -1.35
N VAL A 54 3.82 -4.89 -0.16
CA VAL A 54 4.13 -3.48 0.17
C VAL A 54 5.62 -3.26 -0.03
N VAL A 55 5.96 -2.39 -0.97
CA VAL A 55 7.37 -2.08 -1.31
C VAL A 55 7.87 -0.89 -0.51
N ALA A 56 7.01 0.11 -0.27
CA ALA A 56 7.36 1.27 0.53
C ALA A 56 6.13 1.84 1.25
N ILE A 57 6.36 2.40 2.44
CA ILE A 57 5.41 3.21 3.18
C ILE A 57 6.12 4.51 3.60
N GLY A 58 5.54 5.65 3.25
CA GLY A 58 6.01 6.97 3.65
C GLY A 58 4.90 7.74 4.37
N PHE A 59 5.27 8.56 5.34
CA PHE A 59 4.33 9.42 6.06
C PHE A 59 4.78 10.87 5.97
N ASP A 60 3.83 11.75 5.73
CA ASP A 60 3.89 13.13 6.23
C ASP A 60 3.03 13.20 7.50
N THR A 61 2.91 14.37 8.12
CA THR A 61 2.11 14.58 9.33
C THR A 61 0.61 14.32 9.10
N ASP A 62 0.10 14.53 7.89
CA ASP A 62 -1.33 14.52 7.55
C ASP A 62 -1.72 13.55 6.43
N HIS A 63 -0.81 12.71 5.93
CA HIS A 63 -1.12 11.68 4.95
C HIS A 63 -0.07 10.56 4.93
N CYS A 64 -0.48 9.39 4.43
CA CYS A 64 0.36 8.20 4.26
C CYS A 64 0.39 7.82 2.77
N HIS A 65 1.58 7.53 2.26
CA HIS A 65 1.83 7.04 0.91
C HIS A 65 2.25 5.58 0.99
N VAL A 66 1.59 4.71 0.22
CA VAL A 66 1.88 3.28 0.15
C VAL A 66 2.15 2.90 -1.30
N PHE A 67 3.31 2.33 -1.57
CA PHE A 67 3.63 1.76 -2.87
C PHE A 67 3.49 0.24 -2.80
N VAL A 68 2.56 -0.30 -3.60
CA VAL A 68 2.20 -1.72 -3.58
C VAL A 68 2.34 -2.37 -4.94
N THR A 69 2.72 -3.65 -4.91
CA THR A 69 2.94 -4.50 -6.08
C THR A 69 2.23 -5.84 -5.92
N HIS A 70 2.26 -6.71 -6.94
CA HIS A 70 1.60 -8.05 -6.93
C HIS A 70 0.07 -8.05 -6.68
N TRP A 71 -0.63 -6.93 -6.87
CA TRP A 71 -2.07 -6.81 -6.59
C TRP A 71 -2.99 -7.10 -7.79
N LYS A 72 -2.48 -7.68 -8.89
CA LYS A 72 -3.20 -7.88 -10.17
C LYS A 72 -4.60 -8.54 -10.09
N ASN A 73 -4.88 -9.28 -9.01
CA ASN A 73 -6.15 -9.97 -8.80
C ASN A 73 -7.22 -9.10 -8.11
N PHE A 74 -6.89 -7.84 -7.79
CA PHE A 74 -7.79 -6.86 -7.19
C PHE A 74 -8.04 -5.70 -8.15
N SER A 75 -9.24 -5.13 -8.12
CA SER A 75 -9.44 -3.78 -8.65
C SER A 75 -8.76 -2.77 -7.73
N ILE A 76 -8.39 -1.60 -8.26
CA ILE A 76 -7.79 -0.51 -7.47
C ILE A 76 -8.71 -0.12 -6.30
N ALA A 77 -10.03 -0.03 -6.55
CA ALA A 77 -11.00 0.29 -5.51
C ALA A 77 -11.07 -0.79 -4.41
N LYS A 78 -10.98 -2.08 -4.78
CA LYS A 78 -10.94 -3.16 -3.78
C LYS A 78 -9.66 -3.07 -2.95
N LEU A 79 -8.51 -2.91 -3.61
CA LEU A 79 -7.20 -2.82 -2.96
C LEU A 79 -7.14 -1.68 -1.94
N ALA A 80 -7.69 -0.50 -2.26
CA ALA A 80 -7.73 0.64 -1.35
C ALA A 80 -8.66 0.45 -0.14
N ASN A 81 -9.50 -0.58 -0.13
CA ASN A 81 -10.45 -0.91 0.94
C ASN A 81 -10.07 -2.19 1.73
N LEU A 82 -8.90 -2.78 1.45
CA LEU A 82 -8.35 -3.93 2.18
C LEU A 82 -7.47 -3.45 3.35
#